data_AF-A0A6B3FSV2-F1
#
_entry.id   AF-A0A6B3FSV2-F1
#
_cell.length_a   1.000
_cell.length_b   1.000
_cell.length_c   1.000
_cell.angle_alpha   90.00
_cell.angle_beta   90.00
_cell.angle_gamma   90.00
#
_symmetry.space_group_name_H-M   'P 1'
#
loop_
_entity.id
_entity.type
_entity.pdbx_description
1 polymer ?
#
loop_
_entity_poly.entity_id
_entity_poly.type
_entity_poly.pdbx_seq_one_letter_code
_entity_poly.pdbx_strand_id
1 'polypeptide(L)'
;MTRRTRKHGYGTAAAAALALLSLAGCGSSPEAGGEGGGGGEATPAARDKGPACVGEAPGEGGVHVLRGGGFKLPGGGGVQYAGASADGTTRTATLRDGATYASGQEQWKVTPGAKVTVSGHGYTVRQLCAHRVVLEPRAAEDRAALAAGPKSLEPRQGAADAPLCFTTNPTVLAAAAKGFPPEGETLSLLGNGGVRRFPTGLSVTVAYVHKETGTAGLDANCAGVQVAGYEDVRPGDTVEFAGVRFEVSALTPQAVRLTRLGGGKS
;
A
#
# COMPACT_ATOMS: atom_id res chain seq x y z
N MET A 1 37.92 -18.89 -44.62
CA MET A 1 38.21 -18.94 -46.07
C MET A 1 36.86 -19.20 -46.76
N THR A 2 36.38 -18.47 -47.78
CA THR A 2 37.05 -17.67 -48.82
C THR A 2 36.15 -16.51 -49.29
N ARG A 3 36.71 -15.38 -49.74
CA ARG A 3 35.98 -14.22 -50.33
C ARG A 3 35.45 -14.54 -51.75
N ARG A 4 34.32 -13.93 -52.19
CA ARG A 4 34.32 -12.79 -53.16
C ARG A 4 32.94 -12.38 -53.71
N THR A 5 32.78 -11.06 -53.69
CA THR A 5 31.90 -10.11 -54.40
C THR A 5 31.57 -10.32 -55.90
N ARG A 6 30.40 -9.79 -56.33
CA ARG A 6 30.07 -8.99 -57.56
C ARG A 6 28.72 -8.28 -57.30
N LYS A 7 28.53 -6.95 -57.46
CA LYS A 7 28.39 -6.12 -58.69
C LYS A 7 27.26 -6.60 -59.62
N HIS A 8 26.40 -5.79 -60.24
CA HIS A 8 25.98 -4.36 -60.13
C HIS A 8 24.74 -4.22 -61.05
N GLY A 9 23.83 -3.26 -60.81
CA GLY A 9 22.70 -3.01 -61.71
C GLY A 9 22.05 -1.65 -61.49
N TYR A 10 22.28 -0.70 -62.39
CA TYR A 10 21.75 0.67 -62.33
C TYR A 10 20.40 0.78 -63.06
N GLY A 11 19.54 1.68 -62.59
CA GLY A 11 18.37 2.17 -63.32
C GLY A 11 18.05 3.60 -62.89
N THR A 12 18.32 4.58 -63.76
CA THR A 12 18.23 6.02 -63.45
C THR A 12 17.37 6.78 -64.46
N ALA A 13 16.35 7.49 -63.96
CA ALA A 13 15.75 8.71 -64.53
C ALA A 13 14.94 9.36 -63.37
N ALA A 14 15.22 10.58 -62.89
CA ALA A 14 15.06 11.90 -63.54
C ALA A 14 13.60 12.16 -63.96
N ALA A 15 12.89 13.21 -63.51
CA ALA A 15 13.19 14.35 -62.61
C ALA A 15 11.85 14.82 -61.91
N ALA A 16 11.69 15.93 -61.18
CA ALA A 16 12.49 17.15 -60.97
C ALA A 16 12.13 17.93 -59.67
N ALA A 17 12.70 19.13 -59.56
CA ALA A 17 12.30 20.38 -58.85
C ALA A 17 10.85 20.58 -58.36
N LEU A 18 10.50 21.47 -57.40
CA LEU A 18 11.18 22.51 -56.58
C LEU A 18 10.32 22.63 -55.28
N ALA A 19 10.83 23.02 -54.10
CA ALA A 19 11.06 24.42 -53.75
C ALA A 19 11.91 24.56 -52.46
N LEU A 20 12.65 25.66 -52.39
CA LEU A 20 13.49 26.06 -51.26
C LEU A 20 12.70 26.92 -50.26
N LEU A 21 13.04 26.84 -48.98
CA LEU A 21 13.18 28.01 -48.11
C LEU A 21 14.10 27.66 -46.92
N SER A 22 15.11 28.50 -46.71
CA SER A 22 16.31 28.24 -45.91
C SER A 22 16.42 29.19 -44.71
N LEU A 23 17.22 28.78 -43.71
CA LEU A 23 18.04 29.56 -42.73
C LEU A 23 18.22 28.66 -41.47
N ALA A 24 19.37 28.00 -41.20
CA ALA A 24 20.65 28.54 -40.68
C ALA A 24 20.47 29.36 -39.38
N GLY A 25 21.10 29.10 -38.23
CA GLY A 25 22.13 28.16 -37.69
C GLY A 25 22.14 28.34 -36.15
N CYS A 26 22.93 27.70 -35.25
CA CYS A 26 24.13 26.85 -35.26
C CYS A 26 23.83 25.54 -34.46
N GLY A 27 24.50 24.39 -34.60
CA GLY A 27 25.94 24.10 -34.45
C GLY A 27 26.24 23.70 -32.99
N SER A 28 26.88 22.57 -32.63
CA SER A 28 27.60 21.54 -33.40
C SER A 28 27.62 20.19 -32.65
N SER A 29 27.95 19.09 -33.33
CA SER A 29 28.31 17.80 -32.71
C SER A 29 29.80 17.48 -32.95
N PRO A 30 30.43 16.72 -32.04
CA PRO A 30 31.41 15.71 -32.42
C PRO A 30 31.10 14.32 -31.84
N GLU A 31 31.77 13.30 -32.37
CA GLU A 31 31.53 11.88 -32.13
C GLU A 31 32.27 11.29 -30.92
N ALA A 32 31.92 10.02 -30.63
CA ALA A 32 32.77 8.93 -30.13
C ALA A 32 33.05 8.76 -28.62
N GLY A 33 32.44 7.69 -28.07
CA GLY A 33 33.15 6.70 -27.25
C GLY A 33 33.11 6.86 -25.72
N GLY A 34 32.59 5.84 -25.03
CA GLY A 34 32.73 5.68 -23.58
C GLY A 34 31.65 4.81 -22.93
N GLU A 35 32.04 3.73 -22.28
CA GLU A 35 31.17 2.98 -21.36
C GLU A 35 30.86 3.80 -20.11
N GLY A 36 29.61 3.78 -19.62
CA GLY A 36 29.29 4.32 -18.29
C GLY A 36 27.82 4.66 -18.04
N GLY A 37 27.24 3.99 -17.03
CA GLY A 37 26.24 4.53 -16.12
C GLY A 37 25.04 5.30 -16.69
N GLY A 38 23.98 4.58 -17.06
CA GLY A 38 22.65 5.13 -17.36
C GLY A 38 21.60 4.67 -16.35
N GLY A 39 21.78 5.01 -15.07
CA GLY A 39 20.74 4.79 -14.06
C GLY A 39 19.55 5.69 -14.35
N GLY A 40 18.52 5.15 -15.01
CA GLY A 40 17.27 5.87 -15.24
C GLY A 40 16.63 6.20 -13.90
N GLU A 41 16.64 7.48 -13.52
CA GLU A 41 16.03 7.98 -12.29
C GLU A 41 14.54 7.61 -12.31
N ALA A 42 14.16 6.69 -11.42
CA ALA A 42 12.81 6.15 -11.39
C ALA A 42 11.83 7.30 -11.10
N THR A 43 11.04 7.67 -12.10
CA THR A 43 10.08 8.77 -11.98
C THR A 43 9.18 8.48 -10.78
N PRO A 44 9.13 9.35 -9.76
CA PRO A 44 8.47 9.00 -8.51
C PRO A 44 6.99 8.68 -8.77
N ALA A 45 6.50 7.57 -8.19
CA ALA A 45 5.11 7.18 -8.32
C ALA A 45 4.20 8.38 -7.98
N ALA A 46 3.31 8.73 -8.92
CA ALA A 46 2.44 9.88 -8.76
C ALA A 46 1.58 9.69 -7.50
N ARG A 47 1.47 10.75 -6.67
CA ARG A 47 0.56 10.75 -5.51
C ARG A 47 -0.82 10.25 -5.94
N ASP A 48 -1.43 9.41 -5.11
CA ASP A 48 -2.85 9.10 -5.22
C ASP A 48 -3.62 10.43 -5.20
N LYS A 49 -4.21 10.81 -6.34
CA LYS A 49 -4.88 12.10 -6.51
C LYS A 49 -6.33 12.08 -6.02
N GLY A 50 -6.84 10.92 -5.59
CA GLY A 50 -8.21 10.77 -5.12
C GLY A 50 -8.48 11.43 -3.76
N PRO A 51 -9.78 11.59 -3.40
CA PRO A 51 -10.18 11.99 -2.05
C PRO A 51 -9.57 11.08 -0.98
N ALA A 52 -9.22 11.59 0.21
CA ALA A 52 -8.53 10.82 1.24
C ALA A 52 -9.29 9.54 1.67
N CYS A 53 -10.62 9.62 1.74
CA CYS A 53 -11.54 8.49 1.89
C CYS A 53 -12.82 8.71 1.05
N VAL A 54 -13.48 7.64 0.63
CA VAL A 54 -14.85 7.65 0.08
C VAL A 54 -15.73 6.66 0.82
N GLY A 55 -16.99 7.01 1.06
CA GLY A 55 -17.90 6.24 1.90
C GLY A 55 -17.67 6.44 3.40
N GLU A 56 -18.57 5.87 4.20
CA GLU A 56 -18.68 6.08 5.64
C GLU A 56 -18.37 4.78 6.37
N ALA A 57 -17.42 4.82 7.31
CA ALA A 57 -17.09 3.65 8.12
C ALA A 57 -18.23 3.36 9.12
N PRO A 58 -18.60 2.09 9.36
CA PRO A 58 -19.43 1.73 10.51
C PRO A 58 -18.65 2.08 11.77
N GLY A 59 -19.30 2.72 12.75
CA GLY A 59 -18.62 3.26 13.93
C GLY A 59 -17.85 2.21 14.73
N GLU A 60 -18.57 1.24 15.30
CA GLU A 60 -17.98 0.05 15.92
C GLU A 60 -18.24 -1.19 15.05
N GLY A 61 -17.38 -2.21 15.16
CA GLY A 61 -17.56 -3.49 14.45
C GLY A 61 -17.05 -3.53 13.00
N GLY A 62 -16.45 -2.45 12.47
CA GLY A 62 -15.83 -2.43 11.15
C GLY A 62 -14.49 -3.19 11.10
N VAL A 63 -14.32 -4.07 10.11
CA VAL A 63 -13.04 -4.73 9.82
C VAL A 63 -12.18 -3.82 8.97
N HIS A 64 -11.01 -3.43 9.47
CA HIS A 64 -10.06 -2.57 8.77
C HIS A 64 -8.99 -3.42 8.07
N VAL A 65 -9.04 -3.47 6.74
CA VAL A 65 -8.05 -4.16 5.89
C VAL A 65 -7.07 -3.10 5.36
N LEU A 66 -5.85 -3.10 5.85
CA LEU A 66 -4.87 -2.05 5.57
C LEU A 66 -4.15 -2.28 4.23
N ARG A 67 -3.70 -1.20 3.56
CA ARG A 67 -3.04 -1.28 2.25
C ARG A 67 -1.84 -2.23 2.30
N GLY A 68 -1.73 -3.13 1.31
CA GLY A 68 -0.66 -4.12 1.22
C GLY A 68 -0.72 -5.21 2.30
N GLY A 69 -1.75 -5.22 3.15
CA GLY A 69 -1.92 -6.17 4.24
C GLY A 69 -3.14 -7.06 4.09
N GLY A 70 -3.15 -8.13 4.89
CA GLY A 70 -4.26 -9.07 5.01
C GLY A 70 -4.85 -9.14 6.42
N PHE A 71 -6.12 -9.57 6.48
CA PHE A 71 -6.90 -9.71 7.69
C PHE A 71 -7.56 -11.10 7.72
N LYS A 72 -7.41 -11.87 8.82
CA LYS A 72 -8.10 -13.17 8.99
C LYS A 72 -9.56 -12.96 9.35
N LEU A 73 -10.45 -13.73 8.74
CA LEU A 73 -11.89 -13.64 8.93
C LEU A 73 -12.44 -14.92 9.61
N PRO A 74 -13.69 -14.88 10.12
CA PRO A 74 -14.42 -16.09 10.47
C PRO A 74 -14.37 -17.17 9.37
N GLY A 75 -14.53 -18.44 9.76
CA GLY A 75 -14.42 -19.57 8.84
C GLY A 75 -12.97 -19.98 8.48
N GLY A 76 -11.95 -19.28 8.98
CA GLY A 76 -10.53 -19.58 8.72
C GLY A 76 -9.98 -18.96 7.44
N GLY A 77 -10.81 -18.20 6.73
CA GLY A 77 -10.43 -17.41 5.56
C GLY A 77 -9.76 -16.08 5.90
N GLY A 78 -9.75 -15.18 4.92
CA GLY A 78 -9.27 -13.82 5.11
C GLY A 78 -9.38 -12.98 3.85
N VAL A 79 -8.97 -11.72 3.94
CA VAL A 79 -9.02 -10.76 2.83
C VAL A 79 -7.76 -9.89 2.83
N GLN A 80 -7.25 -9.54 1.65
CA GLN A 80 -6.17 -8.58 1.47
C GLN A 80 -6.64 -7.31 0.74
N TYR A 81 -6.03 -6.16 1.06
CA TYR A 81 -6.14 -4.94 0.24
C TYR A 81 -4.96 -4.90 -0.74
N ALA A 82 -5.16 -5.51 -1.90
CA ALA A 82 -4.11 -5.82 -2.87
C ALA A 82 -3.67 -4.64 -3.77
N GLY A 83 -4.42 -3.54 -3.78
CA GLY A 83 -4.08 -2.34 -4.55
C GLY A 83 -5.25 -1.36 -4.64
N ALA A 84 -4.96 -0.11 -5.00
CA ALA A 84 -5.95 0.97 -5.11
C ALA A 84 -5.78 1.72 -6.44
N SER A 85 -6.84 2.36 -6.90
CA SER A 85 -6.76 3.36 -7.98
C SER A 85 -7.76 4.49 -7.73
N ALA A 86 -7.37 5.72 -8.03
CA ALA A 86 -8.25 6.88 -8.00
C ALA A 86 -7.95 7.84 -9.16
N ASP A 87 -8.98 8.57 -9.59
CA ASP A 87 -8.93 9.47 -10.76
C ASP A 87 -9.01 10.96 -10.38
N GLY A 88 -9.03 11.28 -9.08
CA GLY A 88 -9.31 12.61 -8.55
C GLY A 88 -10.72 12.79 -7.98
N THR A 89 -11.68 11.97 -8.45
CA THR A 89 -13.09 12.03 -8.05
C THR A 89 -13.58 10.72 -7.43
N THR A 90 -13.16 9.58 -7.98
CA THR A 90 -13.50 8.24 -7.49
C THR A 90 -12.27 7.56 -6.88
N ARG A 91 -12.49 6.65 -5.92
CA ARG A 91 -11.51 5.62 -5.54
C ARG A 91 -12.16 4.25 -5.66
N THR A 92 -11.40 3.31 -6.21
CA THR A 92 -11.70 1.88 -6.15
C THR A 92 -10.55 1.12 -5.48
N ALA A 93 -10.86 0.04 -4.79
CA ALA A 93 -9.88 -0.89 -4.23
C ALA A 93 -9.95 -2.24 -4.95
N THR A 94 -8.83 -2.97 -4.97
CA THR A 94 -8.79 -4.38 -5.31
C THR A 94 -8.66 -5.15 -4.01
N LEU A 95 -9.69 -5.94 -3.69
CA LEU A 95 -9.64 -6.94 -2.63
C LEU A 95 -9.24 -8.29 -3.21
N ARG A 96 -8.59 -9.14 -2.40
CA ARG A 96 -8.19 -10.50 -2.75
C ARG A 96 -8.57 -11.47 -1.64
N ASP A 97 -9.02 -12.67 -2.00
CA ASP A 97 -9.32 -13.74 -1.04
C ASP A 97 -8.05 -14.23 -0.31
N GLY A 98 -8.22 -14.76 0.90
CA GLY A 98 -7.16 -15.20 1.80
C GLY A 98 -6.49 -14.06 2.57
N ALA A 99 -6.00 -14.36 3.79
CA ALA A 99 -5.27 -13.41 4.63
C ALA A 99 -3.79 -13.21 4.21
N THR A 100 -3.26 -14.08 3.36
CA THR A 100 -1.88 -14.05 2.86
C THR A 100 -1.89 -14.31 1.36
N TYR A 101 -0.98 -13.70 0.60
CA TYR A 101 -0.93 -13.88 -0.84
C TYR A 101 -0.66 -15.33 -1.25
N ALA A 102 -1.42 -15.81 -2.23
CA ALA A 102 -1.18 -17.03 -2.98
C ALA A 102 -1.59 -16.82 -4.46
N SER A 103 -0.94 -17.56 -5.37
CA SER A 103 -1.30 -17.55 -6.78
C SER A 103 -2.71 -18.13 -7.00
N GLY A 104 -3.48 -17.52 -7.91
CA GLY A 104 -4.82 -17.99 -8.26
C GLY A 104 -5.95 -17.58 -7.29
N GLN A 105 -5.67 -16.74 -6.28
CA GLN A 105 -6.71 -16.18 -5.40
C GLN A 105 -7.73 -15.32 -6.18
N GLU A 106 -9.00 -15.43 -5.81
CA GLU A 106 -10.08 -14.58 -6.33
C GLU A 106 -9.81 -13.10 -5.98
N GLN A 107 -10.18 -12.20 -6.88
CA GLN A 107 -9.96 -10.77 -6.73
C GLN A 107 -11.21 -9.98 -7.16
N TRP A 108 -11.54 -8.95 -6.39
CA TRP A 108 -12.71 -8.10 -6.62
C TRP A 108 -12.29 -6.63 -6.67
N LYS A 109 -12.65 -5.93 -7.76
CA LYS A 109 -12.58 -4.47 -7.80
C LYS A 109 -13.84 -3.90 -7.16
N VAL A 110 -13.68 -3.08 -6.13
CA VAL A 110 -14.78 -2.62 -5.26
C VAL A 110 -14.84 -1.10 -5.11
N THR A 111 -16.04 -0.61 -4.85
CA THR A 111 -16.43 0.73 -4.41
C THR A 111 -17.19 0.65 -3.09
N PRO A 112 -17.44 1.77 -2.37
CA PRO A 112 -18.41 1.78 -1.27
C PRO A 112 -19.78 1.25 -1.72
N GLY A 113 -20.45 0.49 -0.86
CA GLY A 113 -21.70 -0.21 -1.13
C GLY A 113 -21.54 -1.57 -1.81
N ALA A 114 -20.36 -1.92 -2.34
CA ALA A 114 -20.11 -3.22 -2.95
C ALA A 114 -20.27 -4.36 -1.91
N LYS A 115 -20.83 -5.49 -2.36
CA LYS A 115 -20.97 -6.71 -1.55
C LYS A 115 -19.95 -7.72 -2.03
N VAL A 116 -19.15 -8.24 -1.11
CA VAL A 116 -18.18 -9.31 -1.38
C VAL A 116 -18.47 -10.51 -0.51
N THR A 117 -18.22 -11.71 -1.03
CA THR A 117 -18.27 -12.95 -0.26
C THR A 117 -16.84 -13.47 -0.17
N VAL A 118 -16.34 -13.61 1.05
CA VAL A 118 -14.96 -14.04 1.32
C VAL A 118 -15.02 -15.32 2.13
N SER A 119 -14.50 -16.42 1.59
CA SER A 119 -14.55 -17.74 2.23
C SER A 119 -15.95 -18.15 2.75
N GLY A 120 -17.01 -17.80 2.02
CA GLY A 120 -18.41 -18.07 2.37
C GLY A 120 -19.11 -17.00 3.24
N HIS A 121 -18.36 -16.06 3.81
CA HIS A 121 -18.88 -15.00 4.68
C HIS A 121 -19.13 -13.71 3.91
N GLY A 122 -20.26 -13.05 4.15
CA GLY A 122 -20.71 -11.89 3.36
C GLY A 122 -20.37 -10.55 4.02
N TYR A 123 -19.72 -9.66 3.27
CA TYR A 123 -19.32 -8.32 3.74
C TYR A 123 -19.83 -7.22 2.81
N THR A 124 -20.10 -6.05 3.39
CA THR A 124 -20.35 -4.80 2.66
C THR A 124 -19.11 -3.91 2.75
N VAL A 125 -18.62 -3.41 1.62
CA VAL A 125 -17.57 -2.39 1.58
C VAL A 125 -18.18 -1.06 1.99
N ARG A 126 -17.72 -0.48 3.10
CA ARG A 126 -18.31 0.73 3.69
C ARG A 126 -17.52 1.99 3.41
N GLN A 127 -16.20 1.92 3.51
CA GLN A 127 -15.29 3.03 3.25
C GLN A 127 -14.02 2.56 2.55
N LEU A 128 -13.52 3.34 1.58
CA LEU A 128 -12.24 3.17 0.91
C LEU A 128 -11.34 4.39 1.12
N CYS A 129 -10.28 4.23 1.90
CA CYS A 129 -9.23 5.23 2.08
C CYS A 129 -7.95 4.84 1.34
N ALA A 130 -7.01 5.79 1.19
CA ALA A 130 -5.69 5.53 0.62
C ALA A 130 -4.91 4.45 1.40
N HIS A 131 -5.20 4.30 2.70
CA HIS A 131 -4.47 3.44 3.64
C HIS A 131 -5.26 2.21 4.13
N ARG A 132 -6.58 2.14 3.91
CA ARG A 132 -7.45 1.03 4.35
C ARG A 132 -8.71 0.84 3.50
N VAL A 133 -9.25 -0.36 3.53
CA VAL A 133 -10.66 -0.67 3.24
C VAL A 133 -11.37 -1.01 4.55
N VAL A 134 -12.60 -0.51 4.74
CA VAL A 134 -13.45 -0.88 5.87
C VAL A 134 -14.59 -1.77 5.40
N LEU A 135 -14.68 -2.97 5.97
CA LEU A 135 -15.71 -3.97 5.69
C LEU A 135 -16.66 -4.12 6.87
N GLU A 136 -17.96 -4.20 6.59
CA GLU A 136 -19.01 -4.51 7.56
C GLU A 136 -19.49 -5.95 7.35
N PRO A 137 -19.37 -6.86 8.34
CA PRO A 137 -19.89 -8.21 8.23
C PRO A 137 -21.43 -8.18 8.23
N ARG A 138 -22.04 -8.87 7.26
CA ARG A 138 -23.51 -8.86 7.07
C ARG A 138 -24.23 -9.78 8.05
N ALA A 139 -23.67 -10.94 8.37
CA ALA A 139 -24.21 -11.86 9.36
C ALA A 139 -23.95 -11.36 10.80
N ALA A 140 -24.85 -11.67 11.73
CA ALA A 140 -24.69 -11.26 13.14
C ALA A 140 -23.64 -12.13 13.84
N GLU A 141 -23.55 -13.38 13.43
CA GLU A 141 -22.61 -14.41 13.84
C GLU A 141 -21.17 -13.97 13.53
N ASP A 142 -20.93 -13.42 12.33
CA ASP A 142 -19.62 -12.92 11.92
C ASP A 142 -19.20 -11.69 12.74
N ARG A 143 -20.14 -10.76 12.99
CA ARG A 143 -19.90 -9.60 13.86
C ARG A 143 -19.57 -10.05 15.29
N ALA A 144 -20.32 -11.01 15.83
CA ALA A 144 -20.08 -11.57 17.16
C ALA A 144 -18.73 -12.31 17.25
N ALA A 145 -18.35 -13.08 16.22
CA ALA A 145 -17.08 -13.78 16.15
C ALA A 145 -15.89 -12.82 16.09
N LEU A 146 -15.99 -11.73 15.31
CA LEU A 146 -14.96 -10.69 15.22
C LEU A 146 -14.85 -9.84 16.50
N ALA A 147 -15.98 -9.59 17.17
CA ALA A 147 -16.03 -8.85 18.43
C ALA A 147 -15.70 -9.74 19.66
N ALA A 148 -15.54 -11.05 19.50
CA ALA A 148 -15.21 -11.96 20.59
C ALA A 148 -13.81 -11.65 21.16
N GLY A 149 -13.75 -11.38 22.46
CA GLY A 149 -12.49 -11.10 23.15
C GLY A 149 -11.67 -12.39 23.43
N PRO A 150 -10.33 -12.33 23.38
CA PRO A 150 -9.49 -13.43 23.82
C PRO A 150 -9.52 -13.63 25.35
N LYS A 151 -9.13 -14.83 25.80
CA LYS A 151 -8.99 -15.16 27.23
C LYS A 151 -7.81 -14.46 27.92
N SER A 152 -6.85 -13.93 27.17
CA SER A 152 -5.73 -13.11 27.66
C SER A 152 -5.36 -12.08 26.59
N LEU A 153 -4.86 -10.92 27.02
CA LEU A 153 -4.29 -9.89 26.16
C LEU A 153 -2.77 -10.06 25.95
N GLU A 154 -2.15 -11.04 26.60
CA GLU A 154 -0.73 -11.32 26.49
C GLU A 154 -0.38 -12.03 25.16
N PRO A 155 0.59 -11.51 24.39
CA PRO A 155 0.93 -12.06 23.09
C PRO A 155 1.88 -13.26 23.24
N ARG A 156 1.56 -14.35 22.56
CA ARG A 156 2.30 -15.62 22.51
C ARG A 156 3.35 -15.68 21.40
N GLN A 157 3.47 -14.62 20.60
CA GLN A 157 4.40 -14.47 19.47
C GLN A 157 4.20 -15.52 18.37
N GLY A 158 2.95 -15.66 17.88
CA GLY A 158 2.65 -16.59 16.79
C GLY A 158 1.20 -16.59 16.33
N ALA A 159 0.79 -17.62 15.58
CA ALA A 159 -0.57 -17.73 15.04
C ALA A 159 -1.68 -17.72 16.12
N ALA A 160 -1.33 -18.09 17.37
CA ALA A 160 -2.22 -18.02 18.53
C ALA A 160 -2.63 -16.58 18.92
N ASP A 161 -1.95 -15.56 18.41
CA ASP A 161 -2.27 -14.14 18.60
C ASP A 161 -3.31 -13.63 17.60
N ALA A 162 -3.86 -14.50 16.74
CA ALA A 162 -4.87 -14.10 15.76
C ALA A 162 -6.06 -13.33 16.39
N PRO A 163 -6.60 -13.68 17.58
CA PRO A 163 -7.66 -12.89 18.24
C PRO A 163 -7.19 -11.53 18.80
N LEU A 164 -5.88 -11.28 18.90
CA LEU A 164 -5.31 -9.97 19.24
C LEU A 164 -5.12 -9.08 18.00
N CYS A 165 -4.86 -9.71 16.85
CA CYS A 165 -4.56 -9.05 15.57
C CYS A 165 -5.80 -8.80 14.69
N PHE A 166 -6.74 -9.74 14.65
CA PHE A 166 -7.86 -9.79 13.71
C PHE A 166 -9.19 -9.75 14.45
N THR A 167 -9.50 -8.59 15.02
CA THR A 167 -10.66 -8.40 15.89
C THR A 167 -11.25 -7.02 15.72
N THR A 168 -12.54 -6.91 16.03
CA THR A 168 -13.27 -5.65 16.22
C THR A 168 -13.62 -5.41 17.69
N ASN A 169 -13.06 -6.23 18.61
CA ASN A 169 -13.31 -6.11 20.04
C ASN A 169 -12.71 -4.79 20.60
N PRO A 170 -13.53 -3.91 21.22
CA PRO A 170 -13.07 -2.59 21.64
C PRO A 170 -12.02 -2.66 22.76
N THR A 171 -12.05 -3.68 23.62
CA THR A 171 -11.05 -3.87 24.69
C THR A 171 -9.68 -4.21 24.12
N VAL A 172 -9.62 -5.07 23.10
CA VAL A 172 -8.36 -5.42 22.42
C VAL A 172 -7.83 -4.23 21.63
N LEU A 173 -8.68 -3.53 20.88
CA LEU A 173 -8.30 -2.33 20.14
C LEU A 173 -7.79 -1.22 21.07
N ALA A 174 -8.45 -0.99 22.21
CA ALA A 174 -7.98 -0.05 23.23
C ALA A 174 -6.65 -0.48 23.88
N ALA A 175 -6.42 -1.79 24.07
CA ALA A 175 -5.15 -2.31 24.57
C ALA A 175 -4.01 -2.12 23.55
N ALA A 176 -4.27 -2.37 22.27
CA ALA A 176 -3.31 -2.10 21.19
C ALA A 176 -3.00 -0.60 21.08
N ALA A 177 -4.02 0.25 21.15
CA ALA A 177 -3.90 1.71 21.06
C ALA A 177 -3.08 2.35 22.19
N LYS A 178 -2.96 1.69 23.35
CA LYS A 178 -2.07 2.09 24.47
C LYS A 178 -0.59 1.79 24.21
N GLY A 179 -0.26 0.95 23.22
CA GLY A 179 1.12 0.70 22.80
C GLY A 179 1.74 1.85 22.00
N PHE A 180 0.93 2.81 21.57
CA PHE A 180 1.33 3.97 20.77
C PHE A 180 1.34 5.25 21.62
N PRO A 181 2.10 6.30 21.21
CA PRO A 181 2.05 7.61 21.85
C PRO A 181 0.63 8.20 21.91
N PRO A 182 0.38 9.18 22.80
CA PRO A 182 -0.84 10.02 22.80
C PRO A 182 -1.14 10.71 21.46
N GLU A 183 -2.36 11.24 21.32
CA GLU A 183 -2.75 12.05 20.16
C GLU A 183 -1.86 13.30 20.03
N GLY A 184 -1.46 13.66 18.81
CA GLY A 184 -0.53 14.75 18.54
C GLY A 184 0.94 14.42 18.84
N GLU A 185 1.25 13.37 19.60
CA GLU A 185 2.62 12.92 19.82
C GLU A 185 3.17 12.09 18.64
N THR A 186 4.50 12.04 18.55
CA THR A 186 5.22 11.39 17.45
C THR A 186 5.79 10.04 17.86
N LEU A 187 5.40 8.98 17.14
CA LEU A 187 6.13 7.72 17.10
C LEU A 187 7.32 7.84 16.14
N SER A 188 8.53 7.51 16.60
CA SER A 188 9.72 7.40 15.75
C SER A 188 10.02 5.93 15.48
N LEU A 189 9.84 5.49 14.23
CA LEU A 189 10.23 4.17 13.75
C LEU A 189 11.64 4.25 13.19
N LEU A 190 12.59 3.47 13.73
CA LEU A 190 13.97 3.49 13.28
C LEU A 190 14.12 2.80 11.92
N GLY A 191 14.87 3.43 11.02
CA GLY A 191 15.32 2.83 9.76
C GLY A 191 16.33 1.70 9.97
N ASN A 192 16.72 1.04 8.88
CA ASN A 192 17.73 -0.03 8.88
C ASN A 192 17.36 -1.26 9.74
N GLY A 193 16.12 -1.75 9.62
CA GLY A 193 15.71 -3.04 10.19
C GLY A 193 15.27 -3.03 11.66
N GLY A 194 15.03 -1.85 12.26
CA GLY A 194 14.52 -1.74 13.62
C GLY A 194 13.08 -2.27 13.77
N VAL A 195 12.91 -3.47 14.33
CA VAL A 195 11.58 -4.03 14.64
C VAL A 195 11.01 -3.40 15.90
N ARG A 196 9.96 -2.58 15.77
CA ARG A 196 9.17 -2.07 16.91
C ARG A 196 8.05 -3.05 17.23
N ARG A 197 8.10 -3.70 18.39
CA ARG A 197 7.02 -4.57 18.91
C ARG A 197 6.05 -3.77 19.79
N PHE A 198 4.79 -4.19 19.79
CA PHE A 198 3.69 -3.58 20.54
C PHE A 198 2.97 -4.64 21.43
N PRO A 199 2.23 -4.22 22.48
CA PRO A 199 1.72 -5.14 23.50
C PRO A 199 0.76 -6.25 23.04
N THR A 200 0.10 -6.08 21.88
CA THR A 200 -0.87 -7.06 21.33
C THR A 200 -0.29 -7.94 20.22
N GLY A 201 1.05 -8.08 20.13
CA GLY A 201 1.71 -8.95 19.15
C GLY A 201 1.95 -8.31 17.77
N LEU A 202 1.45 -7.09 17.56
CA LEU A 202 1.81 -6.27 16.40
C LEU A 202 3.32 -5.94 16.43
N SER A 203 3.95 -6.02 15.26
CA SER A 203 5.28 -5.50 14.99
C SER A 203 5.25 -4.58 13.78
N VAL A 204 6.04 -3.51 13.79
CA VAL A 204 6.18 -2.53 12.69
C VAL A 204 7.66 -2.32 12.38
N THR A 205 7.98 -2.25 11.10
CA THR A 205 9.34 -2.12 10.56
C THR A 205 9.39 -1.08 9.45
N VAL A 206 10.47 -0.28 9.41
CA VAL A 206 10.81 0.52 8.23
C VAL A 206 11.57 -0.38 7.26
N ALA A 207 10.95 -0.70 6.12
CA ALA A 207 11.54 -1.54 5.08
C ALA A 207 12.64 -0.79 4.31
N TYR A 208 12.39 0.47 3.97
CA TYR A 208 13.33 1.35 3.28
C TYR A 208 13.04 2.83 3.57
N VAL A 209 14.04 3.70 3.31
CA VAL A 209 13.88 5.15 3.20
C VAL A 209 14.68 5.62 1.98
N HIS A 210 13.98 6.05 0.93
CA HIS A 210 14.59 6.62 -0.27
C HIS A 210 14.64 8.15 -0.15
N LYS A 211 15.85 8.68 0.02
CA LYS A 211 16.06 10.13 0.23
C LYS A 211 15.78 10.96 -1.03
N GLU A 212 16.17 10.44 -2.18
CA GLU A 212 16.08 11.12 -3.49
C GLU A 212 14.60 11.32 -3.89
N THR A 213 13.80 10.26 -3.83
CA THR A 213 12.36 10.31 -4.09
C THR A 213 11.57 10.93 -2.93
N GLY A 214 12.15 11.02 -1.73
CA GLY A 214 11.48 11.44 -0.50
C GLY A 214 10.36 10.47 -0.08
N THR A 215 10.61 9.16 -0.15
CA THR A 215 9.65 8.10 0.18
C THR A 215 10.19 7.09 1.20
N ALA A 216 9.30 6.34 1.85
CA ALA A 216 9.65 5.23 2.74
C ALA A 216 8.69 4.06 2.58
N GLY A 217 9.16 2.87 2.98
CA GLY A 217 8.37 1.65 3.06
C GLY A 217 8.09 1.29 4.52
N LEU A 218 6.84 1.04 4.87
CA LEU A 218 6.44 0.60 6.22
C LEU A 218 5.70 -0.72 6.17
N ASP A 219 6.25 -1.73 6.84
CA ASP A 219 5.62 -3.04 7.00
C ASP A 219 5.10 -3.21 8.43
N ALA A 220 3.96 -3.90 8.55
CA ALA A 220 3.42 -4.34 9.81
C ALA A 220 3.07 -5.84 9.78
N ASN A 221 3.45 -6.57 10.82
CA ASN A 221 3.23 -8.01 10.93
C ASN A 221 2.57 -8.36 12.27
N CYS A 222 1.58 -9.24 12.25
CA CYS A 222 0.84 -9.70 13.43
C CYS A 222 0.38 -11.14 13.23
N ALA A 223 0.55 -12.02 14.23
CA ALA A 223 0.16 -13.44 14.20
C ALA A 223 0.55 -14.23 12.93
N GLY A 224 1.74 -13.93 12.38
CA GLY A 224 2.29 -14.58 11.18
C GLY A 224 1.76 -14.05 9.83
N VAL A 225 1.08 -12.90 9.81
CA VAL A 225 0.55 -12.26 8.59
C VAL A 225 1.07 -10.83 8.50
N GLN A 226 1.41 -10.39 7.28
CA GLN A 226 1.63 -8.97 6.97
C GLN A 226 0.27 -8.25 7.00
N VAL A 227 0.04 -7.46 8.04
CA VAL A 227 -1.23 -6.76 8.28
C VAL A 227 -1.26 -5.36 7.66
N ALA A 228 -0.11 -4.82 7.26
CA ALA A 228 0.01 -3.67 6.35
C ALA A 228 1.35 -3.72 5.60
N GLY A 229 1.34 -3.20 4.37
CA GLY A 229 2.50 -2.97 3.52
C GLY A 229 2.33 -1.63 2.80
N TYR A 230 2.85 -0.56 3.41
CA TYR A 230 2.75 0.79 2.88
C TYR A 230 4.01 1.15 2.09
N GLU A 231 3.95 0.91 0.78
CA GLU A 231 4.99 1.36 -0.16
C GLU A 231 4.90 2.87 -0.43
N ASP A 232 6.04 3.48 -0.70
CA ASP A 232 6.26 4.87 -1.13
C ASP A 232 5.55 5.97 -0.33
N VAL A 233 5.41 5.80 1.00
CA VAL A 233 4.79 6.83 1.85
C VAL A 233 5.66 8.08 1.98
N ARG A 234 5.00 9.24 2.03
CA ARG A 234 5.58 10.58 2.02
C ARG A 234 5.08 11.41 3.20
N PRO A 235 5.77 12.50 3.57
CA PRO A 235 5.22 13.47 4.51
C PRO A 235 3.84 13.97 4.09
N GLY A 236 2.87 13.93 5.03
CA GLY A 236 1.45 14.21 4.83
C GLY A 236 0.57 13.00 4.51
N ASP A 237 1.14 11.83 4.20
CA ASP A 237 0.35 10.61 3.96
C ASP A 237 -0.21 10.05 5.29
N THR A 238 -1.44 9.52 5.25
CA THR A 238 -2.01 8.78 6.37
C THR A 238 -1.62 7.30 6.31
N VAL A 239 -1.23 6.73 7.44
CA VAL A 239 -1.08 5.28 7.67
C VAL A 239 -1.87 4.87 8.91
N GLU A 240 -2.10 3.57 9.10
CA GLU A 240 -2.81 3.06 10.26
C GLU A 240 -2.18 1.78 10.79
N PHE A 241 -2.19 1.61 12.11
CA PHE A 241 -1.71 0.41 12.78
C PHE A 241 -2.63 0.09 13.96
N ALA A 242 -3.21 -1.12 13.97
CA ALA A 242 -4.14 -1.59 15.00
C ALA A 242 -5.25 -0.57 15.36
N GLY A 243 -5.90 0.01 14.34
CA GLY A 243 -6.96 1.01 14.51
C GLY A 243 -6.49 2.44 14.85
N VAL A 244 -5.20 2.65 15.12
CA VAL A 244 -4.63 3.98 15.37
C VAL A 244 -4.10 4.57 14.07
N ARG A 245 -4.61 5.74 13.67
CA ARG A 245 -4.14 6.49 12.50
C ARG A 245 -2.95 7.38 12.84
N PHE A 246 -2.05 7.54 11.87
CA PHE A 246 -0.93 8.45 11.93
C PHE A 246 -0.79 9.21 10.62
N GLU A 247 -0.34 10.45 10.71
CA GLU A 247 0.26 11.16 9.59
C GLU A 247 1.77 10.86 9.58
N VAL A 248 2.32 10.54 8.43
CA VAL A 248 3.78 10.56 8.21
C VAL A 248 4.23 12.00 8.30
N SER A 249 4.85 12.40 9.41
CA SER A 249 5.18 13.82 9.66
C SER A 249 6.59 14.19 9.21
N ALA A 250 7.53 13.24 9.16
CA ALA A 250 8.84 13.45 8.57
C ALA A 250 9.52 12.13 8.19
N LEU A 251 10.37 12.19 7.16
CA LEU A 251 11.33 11.15 6.81
C LEU A 251 12.74 11.68 7.10
N THR A 252 13.55 10.93 7.86
CA THR A 252 14.96 11.24 8.10
C THR A 252 15.84 10.06 7.67
N PRO A 253 17.17 10.25 7.51
CA PRO A 253 18.08 9.15 7.19
C PRO A 253 18.09 7.98 8.19
N GLN A 254 17.55 8.17 9.39
CA GLN A 254 17.56 7.20 10.48
C GLN A 254 16.16 6.79 10.97
N ALA A 255 15.09 7.47 10.55
CA ALA A 255 13.75 7.21 11.05
C ALA A 255 12.62 7.69 10.14
N VAL A 256 11.48 7.00 10.23
CA VAL A 256 10.17 7.51 9.81
C VAL A 256 9.46 8.04 11.05
N ARG A 257 8.98 9.28 11.00
CA ARG A 257 8.21 9.91 12.08
C ARG A 257 6.73 9.89 11.74
N LEU A 258 5.93 9.42 12.70
CA LEU A 258 4.49 9.23 12.58
C LEU A 258 3.80 10.00 13.70
N THR A 259 3.09 11.08 13.38
CA THR A 259 2.30 11.84 14.36
C THR A 259 0.93 11.19 14.50
N ARG A 260 0.52 10.85 15.73
CA ARG A 260 -0.78 10.20 15.97
C ARG A 260 -1.92 11.18 15.66
N LEU A 261 -2.78 10.78 14.74
CA LEU A 261 -4.00 11.51 14.40
C LEU A 261 -5.11 11.20 15.39
N GLY A 262 -5.98 12.18 15.59
CA GLY A 262 -7.11 12.02 16.50
C GLY A 262 -8.16 11.04 16.05
N GLY A 263 -9.01 10.67 17.01
CA GLY A 263 -10.29 10.00 16.80
C GLY A 263 -11.30 10.95 16.14
N GLY A 264 -10.98 11.45 14.95
CA GLY A 264 -11.87 12.28 14.16
C GLY A 264 -13.22 11.59 14.02
N LYS A 265 -14.28 12.24 14.52
CA LYS A 265 -15.66 11.82 14.37
C LYS A 265 -15.91 11.55 12.89
N SER A 266 -16.32 10.32 12.58
CA SER A 266 -16.89 9.97 11.28
C SER A 266 -18.31 10.54 11.22
#